data_AF-A0A7V2CW38-F1
#
_entry.id   AF-A0A7V2CW38-F1
#
_cell.length_a   1.000
_cell.length_b   1.000
_cell.length_c   1.000
_cell.angle_alpha   90.00
_cell.angle_beta   90.00
_cell.angle_gamma   90.00
#
_symmetry.space_group_name_H-M   'P 1'
#
loop_
_entity.id
_entity.type
_entity.pdbx_description
1 polymer ?
#
loop_
_entity_poly.entity_id
_entity_poly.type
_entity_poly.pdbx_seq_one_letter_code
_entity_poly.pdbx_strand_id
1 'polypeptide(L)' 'MNPSSSNTVPPSLRDVARAAGVGRTTAQRALSNSPRCAAQTRRKVLRAARRLGY' A
#
# COMPACT_ATOMS: atom_id res chain seq x y z
N MET A 1 4.30 30.66 -13.91
CA MET A 1 4.46 29.20 -13.71
C MET A 1 3.13 28.64 -13.20
N ASN A 2 2.49 27.74 -13.94
CA ASN A 2 1.20 27.13 -13.59
C ASN A 2 1.41 25.76 -12.93
N PRO A 3 0.72 25.39 -11.84
CA PRO A 3 0.54 24.00 -11.47
C PRO A 3 -0.87 23.53 -11.83
N SER A 4 -1.12 23.24 -13.11
CA SER A 4 -2.22 22.36 -13.51
C SER A 4 -1.72 20.92 -13.41
N SER A 5 -2.11 20.20 -12.36
CA SER A 5 -2.01 18.75 -12.31
C SER A 5 -3.08 18.22 -11.36
N SER A 6 -4.24 17.91 -11.90
CA SER A 6 -5.15 16.91 -11.36
C SER A 6 -4.42 15.56 -11.42
N ASN A 7 -3.43 15.37 -10.55
CA ASN A 7 -2.64 14.15 -10.51
C ASN A 7 -3.47 13.09 -9.78
N THR A 8 -4.27 12.35 -10.54
CA THR A 8 -4.79 11.04 -10.16
C THR A 8 -3.62 10.08 -10.01
N VAL A 9 -2.82 10.25 -8.95
CA VAL A 9 -1.80 9.27 -8.60
C VAL A 9 -2.54 7.95 -8.32
N PRO A 10 -2.24 6.88 -9.07
CA PRO A 10 -2.78 5.58 -8.71
C PRO A 10 -2.36 5.28 -7.27
N PRO A 11 -3.24 4.67 -6.45
CA PRO A 11 -2.93 4.35 -5.06
C PRO A 11 -1.59 3.62 -5.04
N SER A 12 -0.55 4.23 -4.47
CA SER A 12 0.77 3.62 -4.53
C SER A 12 0.89 2.58 -3.43
N LEU A 13 1.87 1.67 -3.54
CA LEU A 13 2.25 0.80 -2.42
C LEU A 13 2.48 1.57 -1.12
N ARG A 14 2.91 2.84 -1.21
CA ARG A 14 3.12 3.74 -0.06
C ARG A 14 1.80 4.13 0.61
N ASP A 15 0.75 4.36 -0.17
CA ASP A 15 -0.59 4.67 0.34
C ASP A 15 -1.24 3.44 0.97
N VAL A 16 -1.10 2.28 0.32
CA VAL A 16 -1.53 1.00 0.89
C VAL A 16 -0.78 0.71 2.20
N ALA A 17 0.53 0.96 2.24
CA ALA A 17 1.34 0.80 3.45
C ALA A 17 0.86 1.73 4.58
N ARG A 18 0.61 3.01 4.26
CA ARG A 18 0.11 4.00 5.22
C ARG A 18 -1.26 3.63 5.76
N ALA A 19 -2.19 3.23 4.89
CA ALA A 19 -3.54 2.80 5.26
C ALA A 19 -3.54 1.51 6.08
N ALA A 20 -2.60 0.60 5.84
CA ALA A 20 -2.45 -0.62 6.63
C ALA A 20 -1.64 -0.41 7.94
N GLY A 21 -1.03 0.76 8.14
CA GLY A 21 -0.18 1.08 9.29
C GLY A 21 1.16 0.34 9.29
N VAL A 22 1.73 0.11 8.10
CA VAL A 22 2.98 -0.64 7.92
C VAL A 22 4.02 0.18 7.17
N GLY A 23 5.30 -0.19 7.32
CA GLY A 23 6.37 0.40 6.52
C GLY A 23 6.30 -0.03 5.04
N ARG A 24 6.86 0.80 4.13
CA ARG A 24 6.97 0.47 2.68
C ARG A 24 7.61 -0.90 2.46
N THR A 25 8.68 -1.21 3.17
CA THR A 25 9.39 -2.50 3.10
C THR A 25 8.51 -3.67 3.55
N THR A 26 7.64 -3.46 4.54
CA THR A 26 6.67 -4.45 5.00
C THR A 26 5.56 -4.67 3.96
N ALA A 27 5.03 -3.61 3.36
CA ALA A 27 4.04 -3.74 2.29
C ALA A 27 4.63 -4.44 1.05
N GLN A 28 5.86 -4.11 0.67
CA GLN A 28 6.57 -4.81 -0.41
C GLN A 28 6.76 -6.30 -0.08
N ARG A 29 7.21 -6.64 1.12
CA ARG A 29 7.34 -8.03 1.58
C ARG A 29 6.00 -8.77 1.61
N ALA A 30 4.92 -8.08 1.96
CA ALA A 30 3.58 -8.63 1.97
C ALA A 30 3.08 -8.94 0.55
N LEU A 31 3.41 -8.10 -0.44
CA LEU A 31 3.13 -8.36 -1.86
C LEU A 31 4.03 -9.46 -2.43
N SER A 32 5.33 -9.46 -2.10
CA SER A 32 6.29 -10.49 -2.53
C SER A 32 6.13 -11.82 -1.78
N ASN A 33 5.04 -12.01 -1.04
CA ASN A 33 4.72 -13.24 -0.32
C ASN A 33 5.84 -13.74 0.62
N SER A 34 6.62 -12.82 1.20
CA SER A 34 7.72 -13.17 2.08
C SER A 34 7.21 -13.72 3.42
N PRO A 35 7.79 -14.84 3.92
CA PRO A 35 7.37 -15.47 5.19
C PRO A 35 7.62 -14.60 6.43
N ARG A 36 8.42 -13.53 6.29
CA ARG A 36 8.65 -12.53 7.35
C ARG A 36 7.50 -11.54 7.55
N CYS A 37 6.44 -11.62 6.76
CA CYS A 37 5.24 -10.81 6.98
C CYS A 37 4.20 -11.61 7.76
N ALA A 38 3.83 -11.11 8.93
CA ALA A 38 2.74 -11.69 9.71
C ALA A 38 1.46 -11.76 8.87
N ALA A 39 0.74 -12.88 8.96
CA ALA A 39 -0.52 -13.09 8.25
C ALA A 39 -1.55 -11.98 8.58
N GLN A 40 -1.54 -11.49 9.82
CA GLN A 40 -2.37 -10.35 10.24
C GLN A 40 -2.05 -9.07 9.44
N THR A 41 -0.76 -8.78 9.25
CA THR A 41 -0.29 -7.62 8.49
C THR A 41 -0.67 -7.72 7.02
N ARG A 42 -0.47 -8.90 6.41
CA ARG A 42 -0.90 -9.16 5.04
C ARG A 42 -2.41 -8.95 4.86
N ARG A 43 -3.24 -9.39 5.81
CA ARG A 43 -4.70 -9.16 5.79
C ARG A 43 -5.07 -7.67 5.91
N LYS A 44 -4.29 -6.86 6.64
CA LYS A 44 -4.48 -5.41 6.71
C LYS A 44 -4.12 -4.75 5.38
N VAL A 45 -2.97 -5.11 4.81
CA VAL A 45 -2.48 -4.63 3.50
C VAL A 45 -3.48 -4.97 2.39
N LEU A 46 -3.95 -6.22 2.30
CA LEU A 46 -4.97 -6.64 1.32
C LEU A 46 -6.28 -5.87 1.47
N ARG A 47 -6.73 -5.62 2.71
CA ARG A 47 -7.93 -4.82 2.96
C ARG A 47 -7.74 -3.36 2.58
N ALA A 48 -6.57 -2.79 2.86
CA ALA A 48 -6.22 -1.42 2.47
C ALA A 48 -6.14 -1.29 0.94
N ALA A 49 -5.45 -2.23 0.26
CA ALA A 49 -5.36 -2.29 -1.20
C ALA A 49 -6.75 -2.34 -1.85
N ARG A 50 -7.63 -3.25 -1.38
CA ARG A 50 -9.01 -3.34 -1.86
C ARG A 50 -9.84 -2.07 -1.64
N ARG A 51 -9.62 -1.35 -0.52
CA ARG A 51 -10.32 -0.07 -0.26
C ARG A 51 -9.81 1.06 -1.15
N LEU A 52 -8.52 1.02 -1.46
CA LEU A 52 -7.85 2.03 -2.29
C LEU A 52 -8.03 1.77 -3.78
N GLY A 53 -8.45 0.56 -4.18
CA GLY A 53 -8.57 0.18 -5.59
C GLY A 53 -7.22 -0.14 -6.25
N TYR A 54 -6.24 -0.58 -5.45
CA TYR A 54 -4.97 -1.13 -5.93
C TYR A 54 -5.12 -2.57 -6.42
#